data_AF-A0A353Y9G9-F1
#
_entry.id   AF-A0A353Y9G9-F1
#
_cell.length_a   1.000
_cell.length_b   1.000
_cell.length_c   1.000
_cell.angle_alpha   90.00
_cell.angle_beta   90.00
_cell.angle_gamma   90.00
#
_symmetry.space_group_name_H-M   'P 1'
#
loop_
_entity.id
_entity.type
_entity.pdbx_description
1 polymer ?
#
loop_
_entity_poly.entity_id
_entity_poly.type
_entity_poly.pdbx_seq_one_letter_code
_entity_poly.pdbx_strand_id
1 'polypeptide(L)'
;MEDLDTLVLRTAQRWQTEGQAVVLVTVARTWGSSPRPPGSLMAINGRGETVGSVSGGCIEDDLIHRIREGGVEAAIASSTPSVLRYGISADQAHRFGLPCGGTVELVLERVAPHSRLDELLTACEQRQSTERVLDLKTGAVTHRPGRRDGVPQLDEETLTTYLGPQARLIVIGAGDLSRFLSQMALSLGFEVFVCDPREEHRASWSLPGVTLTHEMPDDLILRLKPDARTAVVALTHDPKLDDLA
;
A
#
# COMPACT_ATOMS: atom_id res chain seq x y z
N MET A 1 -1.43 -12.66 -3.83
CA MET A 1 -1.16 -12.02 -2.51
C MET A 1 -1.48 -10.56 -2.71
N GLU A 2 -2.31 -9.94 -1.87
CA GLU A 2 -2.65 -8.51 -1.99
C GLU A 2 -1.49 -7.66 -1.43
N ASP A 3 -1.27 -6.46 -1.96
CA ASP A 3 -0.28 -5.54 -1.40
C ASP A 3 -0.76 -4.95 -0.05
N LEU A 4 0.18 -4.45 0.75
CA LEU A 4 -0.12 -4.02 2.12
C LEU A 4 -1.09 -2.83 2.18
N ASP A 5 -0.97 -1.86 1.26
CA ASP A 5 -1.81 -0.66 1.30
C ASP A 5 -3.26 -1.03 0.95
N THR A 6 -3.45 -1.86 -0.08
CA THR A 6 -4.77 -2.39 -0.43
C THR A 6 -5.37 -3.23 0.71
N LEU A 7 -4.55 -4.07 1.38
CA LEU A 7 -4.99 -4.85 2.55
C LEU A 7 -5.48 -3.95 3.69
N VAL A 8 -4.75 -2.87 3.99
CA VAL A 8 -5.13 -1.89 5.03
C VAL A 8 -6.48 -1.26 4.69
N LEU A 9 -6.64 -0.76 3.47
CA LEU A 9 -7.86 -0.05 3.05
C LEU A 9 -9.07 -0.98 2.99
N ARG A 10 -8.91 -2.20 2.46
CA ARG A 10 -9.97 -3.20 2.41
C ARG A 10 -10.40 -3.63 3.80
N THR A 11 -9.45 -3.79 4.73
CA THR A 11 -9.75 -4.12 6.12
C THR A 11 -10.46 -2.97 6.82
N ALA A 12 -10.01 -1.73 6.62
CA ALA A 12 -10.66 -0.54 7.17
C ALA A 12 -12.11 -0.38 6.68
N GLN A 13 -12.33 -0.56 5.37
CA GLN A 13 -13.65 -0.57 4.78
C GLN A 13 -14.52 -1.67 5.39
N ARG A 14 -14.00 -2.90 5.49
CA ARG A 14 -14.72 -4.03 6.08
C ARG A 14 -15.16 -3.73 7.51
N TRP A 15 -14.25 -3.31 8.38
CA TRP A 15 -14.58 -2.95 9.76
C TRP A 15 -15.64 -1.84 9.83
N GLN A 16 -15.56 -0.83 8.95
CA GLN A 16 -16.57 0.22 8.87
C GLN A 16 -17.93 -0.33 8.45
N THR A 17 -18.00 -1.23 7.46
CA THR A 17 -19.26 -1.85 7.02
C THR A 17 -19.86 -2.79 8.07
N GLU A 18 -19.03 -3.36 8.94
CA GLU A 18 -19.43 -4.13 10.12
C GLU A 18 -19.91 -3.23 11.29
N GLY A 19 -19.94 -1.91 11.11
CA GLY A 19 -20.39 -0.94 12.11
C GLY A 19 -19.36 -0.64 13.20
N GLN A 20 -18.10 -1.03 13.01
CA GLN A 20 -17.03 -0.73 13.96
C GLN A 20 -16.55 0.71 13.75
N ALA A 21 -16.15 1.37 14.84
CA ALA A 21 -15.40 2.63 14.74
C ALA A 21 -13.99 2.32 14.25
N VAL A 22 -13.51 3.04 13.22
CA VAL A 22 -12.22 2.78 12.58
C VAL A 22 -11.50 4.10 12.33
N VAL A 23 -10.20 4.11 12.56
CA VAL A 23 -9.29 5.19 12.20
C VAL A 23 -8.33 4.70 11.14
N LEU A 24 -8.25 5.43 10.03
CA LEU A 24 -7.17 5.32 9.06
C LEU A 24 -6.06 6.30 9.45
N VAL A 25 -4.85 5.80 9.57
CA VAL A 25 -3.65 6.55 9.95
C VAL A 25 -2.73 6.58 8.74
N THR A 26 -2.34 7.78 8.33
CA THR A 26 -1.42 7.99 7.20
C THR A 26 -0.14 8.67 7.67
N VAL A 27 1.03 8.15 7.31
CA VAL A 27 2.30 8.87 7.45
C VAL A 27 2.34 10.00 6.43
N ALA A 28 2.08 11.23 6.88
CA ALA A 28 2.03 12.39 6.01
C ALA A 28 3.42 12.98 5.74
N ARG A 29 4.25 13.11 6.78
CA ARG A 29 5.64 13.59 6.64
C ARG A 29 6.57 12.92 7.63
N THR A 30 7.84 12.91 7.30
CA THR A 30 8.92 12.40 8.15
C THR A 30 10.14 13.31 8.05
N TRP A 31 10.83 13.53 9.17
CA TRP A 31 12.13 14.21 9.22
C TRP A 31 13.16 13.30 9.88
N GLY A 32 14.40 13.36 9.41
CA GLY A 32 15.44 12.45 9.87
C GLY A 32 15.14 11.00 9.49
N SER A 33 15.62 10.06 10.31
CA SER A 33 15.33 8.64 10.10
C SER A 33 13.93 8.31 10.63
N SER A 34 13.08 7.76 9.76
CA SER A 34 11.75 7.25 10.10
C SER A 34 11.66 5.76 9.73
N PRO A 35 11.06 4.91 10.58
CA PRO A 35 10.89 3.48 10.29
C PRO A 35 10.02 3.19 9.07
N ARG A 36 9.08 4.10 8.74
CA ARG A 36 8.15 3.99 7.62
C ARG A 36 8.20 5.27 6.77
N PRO A 37 8.18 5.14 5.43
CA PRO A 37 8.18 6.30 4.54
C PRO A 37 6.83 7.02 4.55
N PRO A 38 6.80 8.31 4.14
CA PRO A 38 5.56 9.00 3.82
C PRO A 38 4.70 8.18 2.85
N GLY A 39 3.41 8.08 3.15
CA GLY A 39 2.43 7.30 2.38
C GLY A 39 2.05 5.99 3.05
N SER A 40 2.85 5.52 4.03
CA SER A 40 2.54 4.30 4.76
C SER A 40 1.21 4.41 5.50
N LEU A 41 0.41 3.35 5.42
CA LEU A 41 -0.92 3.28 5.99
C LEU A 41 -0.99 2.31 7.17
N MET A 42 -1.88 2.63 8.10
CA MET A 42 -2.35 1.74 9.13
C MET A 42 -3.84 1.98 9.36
N ALA A 43 -4.61 0.93 9.65
CA ALA A 43 -5.96 1.06 10.18
C ALA A 43 -6.02 0.47 11.59
N ILE A 44 -6.80 1.11 12.45
CA ILE A 44 -7.06 0.66 13.81
C ILE A 44 -8.55 0.79 14.13
N ASN A 45 -9.16 -0.26 14.66
CA ASN A 45 -10.56 -0.24 15.06
C ASN A 45 -10.75 0.14 16.54
N GLY A 46 -11.99 0.34 16.97
CA GLY A 46 -12.34 0.70 18.35
C GLY A 46 -12.01 -0.37 19.40
N ARG A 47 -11.56 -1.56 19.00
CA ARG A 47 -11.04 -2.61 19.91
C ARG A 47 -9.51 -2.55 20.05
N GLY A 48 -8.85 -1.70 19.27
CA GLY A 48 -7.40 -1.62 19.17
C GLY A 48 -6.78 -2.73 18.32
N GLU A 49 -7.54 -3.39 17.45
CA GLU A 49 -7.01 -4.31 16.44
C GLU A 49 -6.43 -3.49 15.28
N THR A 50 -5.28 -3.90 14.74
CA THR A 50 -4.53 -3.13 13.76
C THR A 50 -4.20 -3.93 12.51
N VAL A 51 -4.03 -3.21 11.39
CA VAL A 51 -3.45 -3.70 10.14
C VAL A 51 -2.59 -2.61 9.54
N GLY A 52 -1.48 -2.96 8.90
CA GLY A 52 -0.49 -1.98 8.45
C GLY A 52 0.38 -1.46 9.59
N SER A 53 1.19 -0.44 9.30
CA SER A 53 2.16 0.09 10.27
C SER A 53 2.68 1.47 9.85
N VAL A 54 2.89 2.33 10.84
CA VAL A 54 3.43 3.69 10.69
C VAL A 54 4.78 3.90 11.36
N SER A 55 5.19 3.01 12.29
CA SER A 55 6.50 3.10 12.96
C SER A 55 7.15 1.75 13.25
N GLY A 56 6.40 0.64 13.21
CA GLY A 56 6.92 -0.69 13.51
C GLY A 56 6.80 -1.09 14.98
N GLY A 57 5.98 -0.40 15.78
CA GLY A 57 5.60 -0.83 17.11
C GLY A 57 5.20 0.33 18.03
N CYS A 58 6.14 1.23 18.34
CA CYS A 58 5.97 2.13 19.47
C CYS A 58 4.85 3.16 19.29
N ILE A 59 4.66 3.71 18.09
CA ILE A 59 3.54 4.62 17.81
C ILE A 59 2.21 3.83 17.78
N GLU A 60 2.24 2.61 17.22
CA GLU A 60 1.08 1.73 17.19
C GLU A 60 0.58 1.39 18.61
N ASP A 61 1.49 1.07 19.54
CA ASP A 61 1.16 0.76 20.94
C ASP A 61 0.50 1.96 21.65
N ASP A 62 0.97 3.19 21.41
CA ASP A 62 0.39 4.41 21.96
C ASP A 62 -1.04 4.63 21.43
N LEU A 63 -1.25 4.45 20.13
CA LEU A 63 -2.58 4.56 19.52
C LEU A 63 -3.53 3.48 20.04
N ILE A 64 -3.07 2.23 20.18
CA ILE A 64 -3.82 1.13 20.77
C ILE A 64 -4.23 1.46 22.20
N HIS A 65 -3.29 1.98 23.00
CA HIS A 65 -3.56 2.35 24.38
C HIS A 65 -4.62 3.45 24.48
N ARG A 66 -4.47 4.55 23.73
CA ARG A 66 -5.47 5.64 23.68
C ARG A 66 -6.85 5.13 23.31
N ILE A 67 -6.95 4.29 22.28
CA ILE A 67 -8.24 3.76 21.82
C ILE A 67 -8.87 2.82 22.84
N ARG A 68 -8.08 2.00 23.54
CA ARG A 68 -8.60 1.13 24.60
C ARG A 68 -9.07 1.90 25.82
N GLU A 69 -8.43 3.02 26.16
CA GLU A 69 -8.80 3.82 27.32
C GLU A 69 -9.99 4.75 27.08
N GLY A 70 -10.07 5.38 25.90
CA GLY A 70 -11.04 6.43 25.64
C GLY A 70 -11.78 6.32 24.30
N GLY A 71 -11.70 5.16 23.64
CA GLY A 71 -12.32 4.94 22.34
C GLY A 71 -11.60 5.66 21.20
N VAL A 72 -12.21 5.63 20.01
CA VAL A 72 -11.65 6.30 18.82
C VAL A 72 -11.53 7.81 19.02
N GLU A 73 -12.43 8.38 19.82
CA GLU A 73 -12.47 9.79 20.19
C GLU A 73 -11.21 10.25 20.98
N ALA A 74 -10.53 9.33 21.68
CA ALA A 74 -9.26 9.63 22.33
C ALA A 74 -8.07 9.71 21.36
N ALA A 75 -8.19 9.09 20.18
CA ALA A 75 -7.20 9.20 19.11
C ALA A 75 -7.50 10.38 18.17
N ILE A 76 -8.78 10.63 17.88
CA ILE A 76 -9.25 11.74 17.05
C ILE A 76 -10.20 12.60 17.89
N ALA A 77 -9.72 13.76 18.33
CA ALA A 77 -10.43 14.65 19.26
C ALA A 77 -11.74 15.24 18.71
N SER A 78 -12.03 15.10 17.40
CA SER A 78 -13.21 15.64 16.74
C SER A 78 -13.76 14.63 15.70
N SER A 79 -14.88 14.97 15.07
CA SER A 79 -15.37 14.26 13.89
C SER A 79 -14.55 14.53 12.62
N THR A 80 -13.53 15.38 12.71
CA THR A 80 -12.69 15.81 11.57
C THR A 80 -11.31 15.17 11.69
N PRO A 81 -10.57 15.04 10.58
CA PRO A 81 -9.20 14.54 10.63
C PRO A 81 -8.31 15.36 11.57
N SER A 82 -7.36 14.70 12.23
CA SER A 82 -6.38 15.34 13.09
C SER A 82 -4.95 15.06 12.64
N VAL A 83 -4.05 16.04 12.83
CA VAL A 83 -2.62 15.85 12.63
C VAL A 83 -1.96 15.56 13.97
N LEU A 84 -1.22 14.46 14.06
CA LEU A 84 -0.51 14.03 15.25
C LEU A 84 1.00 13.97 14.96
N ARG A 85 1.80 14.57 15.86
CA ARG A 85 3.25 14.69 15.71
C ARG A 85 3.96 13.88 16.79
N TYR A 86 4.85 13.00 16.37
CA TYR A 86 5.71 12.19 17.24
C TYR A 86 7.18 12.55 17.07
N GLY A 87 7.96 12.46 18.16
CA GLY A 87 9.40 12.76 18.13
C GLY A 87 9.72 14.25 18.19
N ILE A 88 8.89 15.06 18.86
CA ILE A 88 9.12 16.50 19.03
C ILE A 88 10.26 16.76 20.04
N SER A 89 10.39 15.91 21.06
CA SER A 89 11.52 15.93 22.01
C SER A 89 12.42 14.71 21.84
N ALA A 90 13.67 14.81 22.29
CA ALA A 90 14.60 13.67 22.30
C ALA A 90 14.06 12.48 23.10
N ASP A 91 13.37 12.75 24.23
CA ASP A 91 12.74 11.72 25.06
C ASP A 91 11.57 11.04 24.34
N GLN A 92 10.77 11.79 23.58
CA GLN A 92 9.73 11.20 22.73
C GLN A 92 10.35 10.39 21.59
N ALA A 93 11.38 10.90 20.92
CA ALA A 93 12.04 10.19 19.83
C ALA A 93 12.57 8.83 20.31
N HIS A 94 13.22 8.80 21.48
CA HIS A 94 13.69 7.55 22.10
C HIS A 94 12.54 6.62 22.48
N ARG A 95 11.48 7.13 23.13
CA ARG A 95 10.29 6.35 23.52
C ARG A 95 9.58 5.72 22.32
N PHE A 96 9.56 6.41 21.18
CA PHE A 96 8.85 5.97 19.98
C PHE A 96 9.74 5.23 18.97
N GLY A 97 10.96 4.83 19.36
CA GLY A 97 11.86 4.07 18.49
C GLY A 97 12.34 4.86 17.27
N LEU A 98 12.23 6.20 17.30
CA LEU A 98 12.73 7.08 16.26
C LEU A 98 14.24 7.28 16.49
N PRO A 99 15.14 6.87 15.56
CA PRO A 99 16.58 7.08 15.72
C PRO A 99 16.87 8.57 15.93
N CYS A 100 17.91 8.89 16.71
CA CYS A 100 18.22 10.24 17.22
C CYS A 100 17.91 11.37 16.22
N GLY A 101 16.79 12.08 16.45
CA GLY A 101 16.34 13.22 15.64
C GLY A 101 15.18 12.94 14.65
N GLY A 102 14.62 11.72 14.63
CA GLY A 102 13.46 11.39 13.81
C GLY A 102 12.17 12.05 14.32
N THR A 103 11.39 12.64 13.40
CA THR A 103 10.04 13.17 13.69
C THR A 103 9.08 12.64 12.63
N VAL A 104 7.87 12.27 13.04
CA VAL A 104 6.82 11.77 12.14
C VAL A 104 5.54 12.58 12.33
N GLU A 105 4.93 12.98 11.21
CA GLU A 105 3.61 13.57 11.14
C GLU A 105 2.62 12.55 10.59
N LEU A 106 1.60 12.27 11.40
CA LEU A 106 0.52 11.36 11.07
C LEU A 106 -0.77 12.16 10.86
N VAL A 107 -1.57 11.76 9.89
CA VAL A 107 -2.96 12.21 9.76
C VAL A 107 -3.86 11.07 10.14
N LEU A 108 -4.75 11.31 11.09
CA LEU A 108 -5.74 10.37 11.56
C LEU A 108 -7.10 10.77 11.01
N GLU A 109 -7.74 9.89 10.25
CA GLU A 109 -9.06 10.08 9.66
C GLU A 109 -10.01 9.02 10.20
N ARG A 110 -11.20 9.42 10.66
CA ARG A 110 -12.26 8.47 11.01
C ARG A 110 -12.85 7.92 9.71
N VAL A 111 -12.81 6.60 9.53
CA VAL A 111 -13.35 5.97 8.32
C VAL A 111 -14.87 5.96 8.38
N ALA A 112 -15.51 6.52 7.35
CA ALA A 112 -16.95 6.50 7.17
C ALA A 112 -17.28 6.50 5.66
N PRO A 113 -18.57 6.51 5.25
CA PRO A 113 -18.91 6.52 3.82
C PRO A 113 -18.31 7.70 3.04
N HIS A 114 -18.10 8.85 3.70
CA HIS A 114 -17.45 10.02 3.10
C HIS A 114 -15.96 9.80 2.78
N SER A 115 -15.33 8.76 3.34
CA SER A 115 -13.93 8.40 3.07
C SER A 115 -13.74 7.79 1.67
N ARG A 116 -14.84 7.33 1.04
CA ARG A 116 -14.91 6.81 -0.33
C ARG A 116 -13.93 5.67 -0.64
N LEU A 117 -13.65 4.80 0.34
CA LEU A 117 -12.64 3.74 0.18
C LEU A 117 -13.01 2.71 -0.90
N ASP A 118 -14.29 2.51 -1.19
CA ASP A 118 -14.76 1.60 -2.24
C ASP A 118 -14.32 2.04 -3.64
N GLU A 119 -14.47 3.33 -3.93
CA GLU A 119 -14.05 3.92 -5.20
C GLU A 119 -12.53 3.81 -5.37
N LEU A 120 -11.77 4.03 -4.29
CA LEU A 120 -10.32 3.95 -4.30
C LEU A 120 -9.83 2.52 -4.56
N LEU A 121 -10.43 1.54 -3.88
CA LEU A 121 -10.15 0.12 -4.09
C LEU A 121 -10.52 -0.32 -5.52
N THR A 122 -11.68 0.12 -6.01
CA THR A 122 -12.13 -0.17 -7.38
C THR A 122 -11.15 0.40 -8.42
N ALA A 123 -10.64 1.62 -8.21
CA ALA A 123 -9.65 2.23 -9.09
C ALA A 123 -8.34 1.41 -9.11
N CYS A 124 -7.86 0.95 -7.96
CA CYS A 124 -6.69 0.08 -7.88
C CYS A 124 -6.89 -1.25 -8.62
N GLU A 125 -8.06 -1.88 -8.47
CA GLU A 125 -8.43 -3.11 -9.18
C GLU A 125 -8.48 -2.91 -10.71
N GLN A 126 -8.90 -1.72 -11.15
CA GLN A 126 -8.90 -1.30 -12.56
C GLN A 126 -7.54 -0.80 -13.05
N ARG A 127 -6.49 -0.92 -12.23
CA ARG A 127 -5.13 -0.46 -12.52
C ARG A 127 -5.00 1.03 -12.79
N GLN A 128 -5.81 1.83 -12.11
CA GLN A 128 -5.78 3.29 -12.16
C GLN A 128 -5.07 3.86 -10.92
N SER A 129 -4.10 4.74 -11.14
CA SER A 129 -3.55 5.57 -10.06
C SER A 129 -4.53 6.67 -9.70
N THR A 130 -4.73 6.91 -8.42
CA THR A 130 -5.67 7.87 -7.86
C THR A 130 -4.96 8.82 -6.91
N GLU A 131 -5.17 10.11 -7.12
CA GLU A 131 -4.87 11.16 -6.15
C GLU A 131 -6.09 11.32 -5.25
N ARG A 132 -5.89 11.15 -3.94
CA ARG A 132 -6.93 11.29 -2.92
C ARG A 132 -6.65 12.54 -2.11
N VAL A 133 -7.59 13.49 -2.11
CA VAL A 133 -7.51 14.73 -1.35
C VAL A 133 -8.50 14.66 -0.20
N LEU A 134 -8.00 14.62 1.02
CA LEU A 134 -8.75 14.68 2.27
C LEU A 134 -8.73 16.12 2.80
N ASP A 135 -9.90 16.72 2.98
CA ASP A 135 -10.06 18.01 3.65
C ASP A 135 -10.01 17.80 5.17
N LEU A 136 -9.06 18.47 5.84
CA LEU A 136 -8.80 18.32 7.27
C LEU A 136 -9.83 19.03 8.15
N LYS A 137 -10.56 20.00 7.60
CA LYS A 137 -11.58 20.78 8.34
C LYS A 137 -12.94 20.09 8.32
N THR A 138 -13.23 19.32 7.29
CA THR A 138 -14.56 18.71 7.05
C THR A 138 -14.54 17.19 7.03
N GLY A 139 -13.38 16.58 6.76
CA GLY A 139 -13.26 15.14 6.47
C GLY A 139 -13.70 14.75 5.05
N ALA A 140 -14.10 15.71 4.21
CA ALA A 140 -14.54 15.41 2.86
C ALA A 140 -13.39 14.88 1.98
N VAL A 141 -13.69 13.90 1.12
CA VAL A 141 -12.71 13.27 0.24
C VAL A 141 -13.07 13.46 -1.22
N THR A 142 -12.08 13.87 -2.01
CA THR A 142 -12.17 13.89 -3.47
C THR A 142 -11.10 13.00 -4.09
N HIS A 143 -11.46 12.32 -5.18
CA HIS A 143 -10.55 11.52 -5.99
C HIS A 143 -10.33 12.18 -7.33
N ARG A 144 -9.09 12.11 -7.82
CA ARG A 144 -8.67 12.58 -9.13
C ARG A 144 -7.74 11.54 -9.75
N PRO A 145 -7.60 11.50 -11.09
CA PRO A 145 -6.56 10.72 -11.72
C PRO A 145 -5.19 11.09 -11.12
N GLY A 146 -4.53 10.10 -10.52
CA GLY A 146 -3.26 10.26 -9.83
C GLY A 146 -2.07 10.10 -10.76
N ARG A 147 -0.91 10.57 -10.29
CA ARG A 147 0.40 10.41 -10.95
C ARG A 147 1.28 9.40 -10.22
N ARG A 148 2.24 8.84 -10.95
CA ARG A 148 3.21 7.86 -10.47
C ARG A 148 4.02 8.44 -9.29
N ASP A 149 4.22 7.64 -8.24
CA ASP A 149 5.16 7.91 -7.13
C ASP A 149 4.92 9.23 -6.38
N GLY A 150 3.67 9.68 -6.31
CA GLY A 150 3.33 10.86 -5.54
C GLY A 150 3.60 10.63 -4.05
N VAL A 151 4.49 11.46 -3.48
CA VAL A 151 4.69 11.53 -2.03
C VAL A 151 3.52 12.32 -1.43
N PRO A 152 2.97 11.91 -0.28
CA PRO A 152 1.91 12.68 0.37
C PRO A 152 2.27 14.15 0.54
N GLN A 153 1.28 15.00 0.29
CA GLN A 153 1.38 16.44 0.49
C GLN A 153 0.38 16.83 1.55
N LEU A 154 0.88 17.26 2.69
CA LEU A 154 0.08 17.85 3.75
C LEU A 154 0.21 19.37 3.65
N ASP A 155 -0.88 20.10 3.82
CA ASP A 155 -0.90 21.53 4.10
C ASP A 155 -1.87 21.82 5.28
N GLU A 156 -2.25 23.08 5.50
CA GLU A 156 -3.14 23.46 6.60
C GLU A 156 -4.59 23.00 6.40
N GLU A 157 -5.01 22.76 5.15
CA GLU A 157 -6.40 22.47 4.80
C GLU A 157 -6.59 21.03 4.32
N THR A 158 -5.57 20.44 3.69
CA THR A 158 -5.70 19.16 3.00
C THR A 158 -4.52 18.22 3.21
N LEU A 159 -4.82 16.93 3.18
CA LEU A 159 -3.85 15.87 2.90
C LEU A 159 -4.14 15.30 1.51
N THR A 160 -3.18 15.42 0.62
CA THR A 160 -3.18 14.75 -0.68
C THR A 160 -2.31 13.49 -0.61
N THR A 161 -2.90 12.32 -0.84
CA THR A 161 -2.19 11.05 -0.99
C THR A 161 -2.35 10.48 -2.39
N TYR A 162 -1.49 9.52 -2.73
CA TYR A 162 -1.49 8.88 -4.03
C TYR A 162 -1.51 7.38 -3.82
N LEU A 163 -2.49 6.74 -4.43
CA LEU A 163 -2.62 5.30 -4.40
C LEU A 163 -2.60 4.77 -5.83
N GLY A 164 -1.85 3.70 -6.05
CA GLY A 164 -1.75 3.07 -7.36
C GLY A 164 -2.01 1.58 -7.26
N PRO A 165 -2.18 0.90 -8.40
CA PRO A 165 -2.35 -0.54 -8.39
C PRO A 165 -1.21 -1.29 -7.74
N GLN A 166 -1.46 -2.54 -7.41
CA GLN A 166 -0.42 -3.51 -7.08
C GLN A 166 0.66 -3.53 -8.18
N ALA A 167 1.93 -3.50 -7.77
CA ALA A 167 3.04 -3.64 -8.69
C ALA A 167 3.00 -5.02 -9.36
N ARG A 168 3.29 -5.06 -10.66
CA ARG A 168 3.24 -6.28 -11.46
C ARG A 168 4.62 -6.62 -11.98
N LEU A 169 4.97 -7.91 -11.91
CA LEU A 169 6.18 -8.46 -12.51
C LEU A 169 5.79 -9.50 -13.56
N ILE A 170 6.21 -9.27 -14.80
CA ILE A 170 6.09 -10.22 -15.90
C ILE A 170 7.48 -10.81 -16.14
N VAL A 171 7.63 -12.10 -15.93
CA VAL A 171 8.89 -12.81 -16.11
C VAL A 171 8.80 -13.65 -17.38
N ILE A 172 9.71 -13.43 -18.32
CA ILE A 172 9.79 -14.22 -19.57
C ILE A 172 10.79 -15.34 -19.36
N GLY A 173 10.32 -16.58 -19.50
CA GLY A 173 11.06 -17.80 -19.25
C GLY A 173 10.65 -18.50 -17.97
N ALA A 174 10.40 -19.80 -18.05
CA ALA A 174 10.02 -20.66 -16.93
C ALA A 174 11.23 -21.47 -16.40
N GLY A 175 12.37 -20.81 -16.19
CA GLY A 175 13.58 -21.42 -15.62
C GLY A 175 13.64 -21.40 -14.09
N ASP A 176 14.69 -21.99 -13.51
CA ASP A 176 14.91 -22.00 -12.06
C ASP A 176 15.14 -20.59 -11.50
N LEU A 177 15.84 -19.72 -12.23
CA LEU A 177 16.03 -18.32 -11.84
C LEU A 177 14.69 -17.59 -11.72
N SER A 178 13.78 -17.82 -12.66
CA SER A 178 12.41 -17.27 -12.64
C SER A 178 11.63 -17.71 -11.41
N ARG A 179 11.84 -18.94 -10.93
CA ARG A 179 11.21 -19.44 -9.69
C ARG A 179 11.70 -18.66 -8.46
N PHE A 180 13.01 -18.45 -8.31
CA PHE A 180 13.55 -17.67 -7.18
C PHE A 180 13.12 -16.21 -7.24
N LEU A 181 13.19 -15.58 -8.42
CA LEU A 181 12.71 -14.23 -8.63
C LEU A 181 11.23 -14.08 -8.25
N SER A 182 10.39 -15.01 -8.71
CA SER A 182 8.96 -15.01 -8.43
C SER A 182 8.66 -15.16 -6.94
N GLN A 183 9.40 -16.01 -6.21
CA GLN A 183 9.24 -16.15 -4.76
C GLN A 183 9.54 -14.84 -4.02
N MET A 184 10.63 -14.16 -4.40
CA MET A 184 10.98 -12.86 -3.81
C MET A 184 9.94 -11.80 -4.15
N ALA A 185 9.50 -11.74 -5.40
CA ALA A 185 8.49 -10.79 -5.86
C ALA A 185 7.13 -10.99 -5.15
N LEU A 186 6.67 -12.24 -5.00
CA LEU A 186 5.47 -12.56 -4.23
C LEU A 186 5.58 -12.11 -2.77
N SER A 187 6.74 -12.33 -2.14
CA SER A 187 6.99 -11.93 -0.74
C SER A 187 6.98 -10.40 -0.56
N LEU A 188 7.25 -9.65 -1.63
CA LEU A 188 7.19 -8.19 -1.68
C LEU A 188 5.80 -7.66 -2.12
N GLY A 189 4.84 -8.55 -2.35
CA GLY A 189 3.47 -8.19 -2.73
C GLY A 189 3.31 -7.83 -4.21
N PHE A 190 4.13 -8.38 -5.12
CA PHE A 190 3.90 -8.23 -6.56
C PHE A 190 2.82 -9.20 -7.06
N GLU A 191 2.06 -8.74 -8.05
CA GLU A 191 1.33 -9.62 -8.97
C GLU A 191 2.34 -10.23 -9.95
N VAL A 192 2.49 -11.55 -9.99
CA VAL A 192 3.55 -12.21 -10.78
C VAL A 192 2.95 -13.05 -11.90
N PHE A 193 3.44 -12.82 -13.12
CA PHE A 193 3.21 -13.64 -14.30
C PHE A 193 4.53 -14.28 -14.73
N VAL A 194 4.49 -15.57 -15.10
CA VAL A 194 5.60 -16.25 -15.76
C VAL A 194 5.12 -16.71 -17.13
N CYS A 195 5.82 -16.27 -18.17
CA CYS A 195 5.49 -16.50 -19.57
C CYS A 195 6.54 -17.38 -20.23
N ASP A 196 6.17 -18.56 -20.70
CA ASP A 196 7.06 -19.37 -21.53
C ASP A 196 6.20 -20.20 -22.49
N PRO A 197 6.28 -20.01 -23.81
CA PRO A 197 5.49 -20.81 -24.75
C PRO A 197 5.94 -22.28 -24.80
N ARG A 198 7.19 -22.57 -24.42
CA ARG A 198 7.80 -23.91 -24.54
C ARG A 198 7.25 -24.85 -23.47
N GLU A 199 6.77 -26.01 -23.91
CA GLU A 199 6.15 -26.99 -23.03
C GLU A 199 7.15 -27.60 -22.03
N GLU A 200 8.37 -27.90 -22.48
CA GLU A 200 9.37 -28.59 -21.66
C GLU A 200 9.75 -27.78 -20.42
N HIS A 201 9.85 -26.46 -20.56
CA HIS A 201 10.20 -25.54 -19.48
C HIS A 201 9.07 -25.35 -18.47
N ARG A 202 7.82 -25.53 -18.88
CA ARG A 202 6.64 -25.35 -18.03
C ARG A 202 6.18 -26.61 -17.33
N ALA A 203 6.47 -27.79 -17.88
CA ALA A 203 5.93 -29.06 -17.39
C ALA A 203 6.23 -29.33 -15.90
N SER A 204 7.36 -28.82 -15.40
CA SER A 204 7.78 -28.92 -13.98
C SER A 204 7.61 -27.60 -13.20
N TRP A 205 7.00 -26.59 -13.82
CA TRP A 205 6.87 -25.27 -13.24
C TRP A 205 5.60 -25.15 -12.42
N SER A 206 5.77 -24.84 -11.14
CA SER A 206 4.68 -24.59 -10.21
C SER A 206 5.20 -23.75 -9.05
N LEU A 207 4.45 -22.70 -8.74
CA LEU A 207 4.64 -21.85 -7.57
C LEU A 207 3.29 -21.21 -7.22
N PRO A 208 2.70 -21.50 -6.03
CA PRO A 208 1.45 -20.89 -5.63
C PRO A 208 1.51 -19.36 -5.65
N GLY A 209 0.48 -18.72 -6.20
CA GLY A 209 0.39 -17.27 -6.31
C GLY A 209 0.97 -16.68 -7.59
N VAL A 210 1.65 -17.46 -8.43
CA VAL A 210 2.08 -17.03 -9.77
C VAL A 210 1.09 -17.48 -10.83
N THR A 211 0.80 -16.60 -11.78
CA THR A 211 0.06 -16.95 -13.00
C THR A 211 1.04 -17.42 -14.08
N LEU A 212 1.06 -18.72 -14.35
CA LEU A 212 1.82 -19.28 -15.47
C LEU A 212 1.00 -19.15 -16.77
N THR A 213 1.61 -18.64 -17.83
CA THR A 213 1.00 -18.55 -19.17
C THR A 213 1.84 -19.26 -20.23
N HIS A 214 1.16 -19.70 -21.29
CA HIS A 214 1.69 -20.41 -22.45
C HIS A 214 1.66 -19.55 -23.72
N GLU A 215 1.21 -18.30 -23.58
CA GLU A 215 1.18 -17.32 -24.65
C GLU A 215 2.60 -16.98 -25.13
N MET A 216 2.69 -16.42 -26.34
CA MET A 216 3.91 -15.71 -26.73
C MET A 216 4.04 -14.43 -25.87
N PRO A 217 5.27 -13.95 -25.60
CA PRO A 217 5.49 -12.77 -24.77
C PRO A 217 4.72 -11.53 -25.26
N ASP A 218 4.72 -11.25 -26.55
CA ASP A 218 4.01 -10.13 -27.17
C ASP A 218 2.49 -10.21 -26.98
N ASP A 219 1.89 -11.40 -27.16
CA ASP A 219 0.47 -11.65 -26.89
C ASP A 219 0.10 -11.33 -25.44
N LEU A 220 0.94 -11.78 -24.49
CA LEU A 220 0.75 -11.51 -23.07
C LEU A 220 0.82 -10.00 -22.77
N ILE A 221 1.81 -9.31 -23.33
CA ILE A 221 1.99 -7.87 -23.15
C ILE A 221 0.78 -7.09 -23.70
N LEU A 222 0.31 -7.43 -24.91
CA LEU A 222 -0.87 -6.81 -25.52
C LEU A 222 -2.13 -7.04 -24.67
N ARG A 223 -2.30 -8.23 -24.10
CA ARG A 223 -3.44 -8.56 -23.24
C ARG A 223 -3.39 -7.84 -21.90
N LEU A 224 -2.23 -7.83 -21.24
CA LEU A 224 -2.06 -7.27 -19.90
C LEU A 224 -1.97 -5.76 -19.88
N LYS A 225 -1.62 -5.12 -21.01
CA LYS A 225 -1.45 -3.68 -21.16
C LYS A 225 -0.61 -3.07 -20.02
N PRO A 226 0.69 -3.42 -19.93
CA PRO A 226 1.58 -2.92 -18.88
C PRO A 226 1.41 -1.43 -18.62
N ASP A 227 1.28 -1.10 -17.34
CA ASP A 227 1.21 0.27 -16.86
C ASP A 227 2.55 0.70 -16.24
N ALA A 228 2.59 1.91 -15.70
CA ALA A 228 3.78 2.44 -15.04
C ALA A 228 4.22 1.68 -13.77
N ARG A 229 3.42 0.72 -13.28
CA ARG A 229 3.75 -0.17 -12.14
C ARG A 229 4.00 -1.61 -12.59
N THR A 230 4.20 -1.84 -13.88
CA THR A 230 4.55 -3.14 -14.44
C THR A 230 6.01 -3.17 -14.82
N ALA A 231 6.73 -4.18 -14.35
CA ALA A 231 8.09 -4.49 -14.77
C ALA A 231 8.09 -5.78 -15.61
N VAL A 232 8.90 -5.80 -16.66
CA VAL A 232 9.14 -6.99 -17.50
C VAL A 232 10.59 -7.41 -17.31
N VAL A 233 10.82 -8.69 -17.05
CA VAL A 233 12.16 -9.27 -16.86
C VAL A 233 12.31 -10.47 -17.77
N ALA A 234 13.19 -10.34 -18.76
CA ALA A 234 13.50 -11.39 -19.71
C ALA A 234 14.65 -12.29 -19.21
N LEU A 235 14.37 -13.59 -19.06
CA LEU A 235 15.29 -14.59 -18.49
C LEU A 235 15.42 -15.85 -19.37
N THR A 236 15.03 -15.80 -20.65
CA THR A 236 15.12 -17.00 -21.50
C THR A 236 16.49 -17.18 -22.15
N HIS A 237 17.23 -16.08 -22.34
CA HIS A 237 18.42 -16.02 -23.20
C HIS A 237 18.15 -16.41 -24.66
N ASP A 238 16.87 -16.46 -25.07
CA ASP A 238 16.43 -16.70 -26.43
C ASP A 238 15.86 -15.38 -26.98
N PRO A 239 16.57 -14.72 -27.92
CA PRO A 239 16.10 -13.47 -28.51
C PRO A 239 14.69 -13.55 -29.11
N LYS A 240 14.25 -14.75 -29.55
CA LYS A 240 12.90 -14.93 -30.09
C LYS A 240 11.79 -14.73 -29.06
N LEU A 241 12.12 -14.84 -27.77
CA LEU A 241 11.19 -14.64 -26.66
C LEU A 241 11.52 -13.34 -25.94
N ASP A 242 12.79 -13.08 -25.67
CA ASP A 242 13.23 -11.92 -24.91
C ASP A 242 12.96 -10.60 -25.66
N ASP A 243 13.13 -10.55 -26.99
CA ASP A 243 12.92 -9.31 -27.78
C ASP A 243 11.44 -9.00 -28.06
N LEU A 244 10.52 -9.94 -27.79
CA LEU A 244 9.08 -9.76 -27.99
C LEU A 244 8.37 -9.13 -26.79
N ALA A 245 9.06 -8.98 -25.67
CA ALA A 245 8.50 -8.60 -24.37
C ALA A 245 8.59 -7.10 -24.04
#